data_AF-A0A957P8C6-F1
#
_entry.id   AF-A0A957P8C6-F1
#
_cell.length_a   1.000
_cell.length_b   1.000
_cell.length_c   1.000
_cell.angle_alpha   90.00
_cell.angle_beta   90.00
_cell.angle_gamma   90.00
#
_symmetry.space_group_name_H-M   'P 1'
#
loop_
_entity.id
_entity.type
_entity.pdbx_description
1 polymer ?
#
loop_
_entity_poly.entity_id
_entity_poly.type
_entity_poly.pdbx_seq_one_letter_code
_entity_poly.pdbx_strand_id
1 'polypeptide(L)'
;MSRKQLRLYFLPLTAYTLLAIWMTWPLAARLGTEIPVGLGGDAWAHQWTFWWVKRALSQGLNPYYTDLLFYPDGASLIFHNFAWVNIAIWLPLQALFGNLAAYGLTYILLFALNGCALYWLLYDWTGSLPAALVGGTVHATWPYLLSQTGHPNMITVMWIPLAILFMRRTFETQRTRDALLTALFLALTGFSRWQLLISGGLAFGIYVIYALISHPVYRTRRVFGRMALIGGVTLLLLAPLGSSVISGLLQPELRADIGVDESLNGSDLLAYLAPN
;
A
#
# COMPACT_ATOMS: atom_id res chain seq x y z
N MET A 1 -14.74 -3.85 -26.30
CA MET A 1 -14.80 -4.81 -25.16
C MET A 1 -16.04 -5.66 -25.29
N SER A 2 -15.95 -6.96 -25.00
CA SER A 2 -17.15 -7.83 -24.96
C SER A 2 -18.00 -7.53 -23.72
N ARG A 3 -19.31 -7.83 -23.76
CA ARG A 3 -20.21 -7.70 -22.58
C ARG A 3 -19.68 -8.42 -21.33
N LYS A 4 -18.97 -9.55 -21.53
CA LYS A 4 -18.33 -10.33 -20.46
C LYS A 4 -17.16 -9.57 -19.82
N GLN A 5 -16.33 -8.89 -20.63
CA GLN A 5 -15.23 -8.05 -20.13
C GLN A 5 -15.76 -6.85 -19.35
N LEU A 6 -16.80 -6.18 -19.84
CA LEU A 6 -17.42 -5.06 -19.11
C LEU A 6 -17.91 -5.50 -17.73
N ARG A 7 -18.64 -6.63 -17.66
CA ARG A 7 -19.08 -7.19 -16.38
C ARG A 7 -17.91 -7.51 -15.45
N LEU A 8 -16.81 -8.04 -15.96
CA LEU A 8 -15.65 -8.41 -15.15
C LEU A 8 -14.99 -7.22 -14.43
N TYR A 9 -15.02 -6.03 -15.03
CA TYR A 9 -14.38 -4.85 -14.46
C TYR A 9 -15.36 -3.93 -13.72
N PHE A 10 -16.54 -3.67 -14.29
CA PHE A 10 -17.50 -2.73 -13.71
C PHE A 10 -18.28 -3.32 -12.53
N LEU A 11 -18.57 -4.63 -12.54
CA LEU A 11 -19.30 -5.26 -11.44
C LEU A 11 -18.55 -5.16 -10.11
N PRO A 12 -17.28 -5.61 -9.97
CA PRO A 12 -16.58 -5.50 -8.71
C PRO A 12 -16.39 -4.04 -8.30
N LEU A 13 -16.09 -3.15 -9.26
CA LEU A 13 -15.91 -1.73 -8.96
C LEU A 13 -17.16 -1.12 -8.33
N THR A 14 -18.34 -1.34 -8.92
CA THR A 14 -19.60 -0.85 -8.35
C THR A 14 -19.92 -1.54 -7.03
N ALA A 15 -19.81 -2.87 -6.96
CA ALA A 15 -20.14 -3.63 -5.76
C ALA A 15 -19.28 -3.22 -4.55
N TYR A 16 -17.96 -3.13 -4.74
CA TYR A 16 -17.03 -2.76 -3.66
C TYR A 16 -17.05 -1.27 -3.35
N THR A 17 -17.42 -0.40 -4.29
CA THR A 17 -17.67 1.03 -3.98
C THR A 17 -18.90 1.17 -3.08
N LEU A 18 -20.00 0.48 -3.39
CA LEU A 18 -21.20 0.49 -2.54
C LEU A 18 -20.91 -0.11 -1.16
N LEU A 19 -20.14 -1.21 -1.12
CA LEU A 19 -19.70 -1.83 0.13
C LEU A 19 -18.82 -0.88 0.95
N ALA A 20 -17.85 -0.21 0.32
CA ALA A 20 -16.99 0.77 0.97
C ALA A 20 -17.81 1.94 1.55
N ILE A 21 -18.78 2.47 0.80
CA ILE A 21 -19.70 3.52 1.27
C ILE A 21 -20.49 3.04 2.50
N TRP A 22 -21.04 1.82 2.44
CA TRP A 22 -21.79 1.26 3.56
C TRP A 22 -20.93 1.05 4.81
N MET A 23 -19.73 0.49 4.65
CA MET A 23 -18.83 0.20 5.76
C MET A 23 -18.17 1.43 6.36
N THR A 24 -18.03 2.50 5.58
CA THR A 24 -17.46 3.77 6.05
C THR A 24 -18.54 4.78 6.45
N TRP A 25 -19.83 4.42 6.43
CA TRP A 25 -20.91 5.32 6.82
C TRP A 25 -20.69 5.86 8.25
N PRO A 26 -20.84 7.17 8.52
CA PRO A 26 -21.43 8.21 7.66
C PRO A 26 -20.43 9.01 6.80
N LEU A 27 -19.20 8.54 6.57
CA LEU A 27 -18.16 9.27 5.82
C LEU A 27 -18.66 9.85 4.50
N ALA A 28 -19.36 9.05 3.69
CA ALA A 28 -19.88 9.49 2.39
C ALA A 28 -20.88 10.65 2.51
N ALA A 29 -21.64 10.73 3.60
CA ALA A 29 -22.59 11.83 3.86
C ALA A 29 -21.91 13.07 4.47
N ARG A 30 -20.70 12.91 5.02
CA ARG A 30 -19.93 13.97 5.69
C ARG A 30 -18.66 14.36 4.92
N LEU A 31 -18.63 14.07 3.62
CA LEU A 31 -17.52 14.47 2.75
C LEU A 31 -17.35 15.99 2.79
N GLY A 32 -16.16 16.45 3.15
CA GLY A 32 -15.83 17.87 3.19
C GLY A 32 -16.04 18.54 4.55
N THR A 33 -16.75 17.92 5.49
CA THR A 33 -17.02 18.52 6.81
C THR A 33 -16.14 17.94 7.90
N GLU A 34 -15.80 16.66 7.82
CA GLU A 34 -15.04 15.94 8.86
C GLU A 34 -13.94 15.10 8.23
N ILE A 35 -12.84 14.92 8.95
CA ILE A 35 -11.86 13.90 8.62
C ILE A 35 -12.40 12.56 9.13
N PRO A 36 -12.30 11.45 8.37
CA PRO A 36 -12.60 10.10 8.85
C PRO A 36 -11.64 9.69 9.97
N VAL A 37 -11.87 10.19 11.19
CA VAL A 37 -11.11 9.82 12.39
C VAL A 37 -12.07 9.13 13.35
N GLY A 38 -12.07 7.79 13.33
CA GLY A 38 -12.60 7.04 14.46
C GLY A 38 -11.62 7.15 15.62
N LEU A 39 -12.00 7.85 16.69
CA LEU A 39 -11.40 7.75 18.04
C LEU A 39 -9.87 7.95 18.19
N GLY A 40 -9.23 8.76 17.34
CA GLY A 40 -7.82 9.19 17.51
C GLY A 40 -6.79 8.47 16.62
N GLY A 41 -5.51 8.86 16.74
CA GLY A 41 -4.38 8.35 15.95
C GLY A 41 -3.74 9.40 15.02
N ASP A 42 -2.92 8.95 14.06
CA ASP A 42 -2.08 9.79 13.20
C ASP A 42 -2.82 10.43 12.00
N ALA A 43 -4.16 10.45 12.00
CA ALA A 43 -4.94 10.92 10.86
C ALA A 43 -4.66 12.40 10.53
N TRP A 44 -4.56 13.24 11.56
CA TRP A 44 -4.21 14.65 11.40
C TRP A 44 -2.77 14.83 10.91
N ALA A 45 -1.84 14.00 11.40
CA ALA A 45 -0.46 14.01 10.94
C ALA A 45 -0.37 13.60 9.45
N HIS A 46 -1.12 12.59 9.02
CA HIS A 46 -1.21 12.20 7.62
C HIS A 46 -1.83 13.31 6.76
N GLN A 47 -2.94 13.90 7.21
CA GLN A 47 -3.59 15.01 6.52
C GLN A 47 -2.64 16.22 6.37
N TRP A 48 -1.89 16.55 7.42
CA TRP A 48 -0.84 17.57 7.37
C TRP A 48 0.26 17.17 6.37
N THR A 49 0.69 15.91 6.38
CA THR A 49 1.70 15.38 5.45
C THR A 49 1.26 15.51 4.00
N PHE A 50 -0.02 15.25 3.69
CA PHE A 50 -0.57 15.38 2.33
C PHE A 50 -0.50 16.84 1.85
N TRP A 51 -0.90 17.77 2.72
CA TRP A 51 -0.77 19.19 2.46
C TRP A 51 0.69 19.63 2.32
N TRP A 52 1.59 19.14 3.18
CA TRP A 52 3.01 19.45 3.16
C TRP A 52 3.65 18.98 1.85
N VAL A 53 3.41 17.74 1.42
CA VAL A 53 3.92 17.24 0.14
C VAL A 53 3.42 18.08 -1.02
N LYS A 54 2.12 18.43 -1.05
CA LYS A 54 1.59 19.33 -2.08
C LYS A 54 2.33 20.67 -2.10
N ARG A 55 2.50 21.30 -0.93
CA ARG A 55 3.20 22.58 -0.80
C ARG A 55 4.65 22.47 -1.26
N ALA A 56 5.38 21.47 -0.75
CA ALA A 56 6.78 21.25 -1.07
C ALA A 56 6.99 21.07 -2.57
N LEU A 57 6.20 20.19 -3.21
CA LEU A 57 6.25 19.98 -4.66
C LEU A 57 5.91 21.25 -5.46
N SER A 58 4.89 22.02 -5.03
CA SER A 58 4.50 23.26 -5.72
C SER A 58 5.51 24.40 -5.58
N GLN A 59 6.33 24.38 -4.54
CA GLN A 59 7.31 25.42 -4.22
C GLN A 59 8.75 24.99 -4.53
N GLY A 60 8.96 23.77 -5.07
CA GLY A 60 10.28 23.22 -5.34
C GLY A 60 11.10 22.91 -4.07
N LEU A 61 10.42 22.72 -2.92
CA LEU A 61 11.05 22.37 -1.66
C LEU A 61 11.24 20.86 -1.56
N ASN A 62 12.19 20.43 -0.73
CA ASN A 62 12.38 19.03 -0.39
C ASN A 62 11.22 18.54 0.52
N PRO A 63 10.41 17.53 0.11
CA PRO A 63 9.35 17.00 0.97
C PRO A 63 9.86 16.34 2.26
N TYR A 64 11.13 15.94 2.30
CA TYR A 64 11.74 15.24 3.44
C TYR A 64 12.31 16.15 4.53
N TYR A 65 12.04 17.46 4.53
CA TYR A 65 12.47 18.38 5.58
C TYR A 65 11.48 19.53 5.73
N THR A 66 11.19 20.00 6.94
CA THR A 66 10.29 21.14 7.17
C THR A 66 10.78 22.06 8.29
N ASP A 67 10.65 23.37 8.13
CA ASP A 67 10.90 24.37 9.18
C ASP A 67 9.64 24.66 10.02
N LEU A 68 8.50 24.05 9.67
CA LEU A 68 7.22 24.32 10.33
C LEU A 68 7.07 23.59 11.67
N LEU A 69 7.90 22.57 11.89
CA LEU A 69 7.93 21.77 13.11
C LEU A 69 9.26 22.00 13.81
N PHE A 70 9.24 22.05 15.15
CA PHE A 70 10.43 22.25 15.97
C PHE A 70 11.25 23.51 15.61
N TYR A 71 10.57 24.62 15.34
CA TYR A 71 11.24 25.91 15.10
C TYR A 71 12.08 26.33 16.33
N PRO A 72 13.32 26.85 16.14
CA PRO A 72 13.95 27.23 14.87
C PRO A 72 14.74 26.13 14.15
N ASP A 73 14.89 24.96 14.75
CA ASP A 73 15.80 23.91 14.26
C ASP A 73 15.24 23.12 13.06
N GLY A 74 13.90 23.08 12.93
CA GLY A 74 13.21 22.34 11.89
C GLY A 74 13.15 20.83 12.17
N ALA A 75 12.64 20.06 11.21
CA ALA A 75 12.52 18.62 11.34
C ALA A 75 12.82 17.90 10.03
N SER A 76 13.68 16.87 10.12
CA SER A 76 13.83 15.88 9.07
C SER A 76 12.63 14.95 9.04
N LEU A 77 12.09 14.73 7.84
CA LEU A 77 11.02 13.80 7.56
C LEU A 77 11.52 12.57 6.80
N ILE A 78 12.84 12.34 6.73
CA ILE A 78 13.42 11.20 5.98
C ILE A 78 12.85 9.85 6.46
N PHE A 79 12.66 9.69 7.77
CA PHE A 79 12.05 8.50 8.37
C PHE A 79 10.54 8.65 8.64
N HIS A 80 9.95 9.77 8.23
CA HIS A 80 8.52 10.02 8.40
C HIS A 80 7.70 9.05 7.55
N ASN A 81 6.55 8.67 8.07
CA ASN A 81 5.69 7.65 7.46
C ASN A 81 4.81 8.23 6.35
N PHE A 82 5.41 8.51 5.19
CA PHE A 82 4.69 9.02 4.03
C PHE A 82 3.79 7.96 3.38
N ALA A 83 2.50 8.28 3.27
CA ALA A 83 1.54 7.49 2.51
C ALA A 83 1.55 7.88 1.01
N TRP A 84 2.66 7.67 0.30
CA TRP A 84 2.87 8.20 -1.06
C TRP A 84 1.76 7.82 -2.05
N VAL A 85 1.30 6.56 -2.01
CA VAL A 85 0.20 6.10 -2.87
C VAL A 85 -1.09 6.87 -2.57
N ASN A 86 -1.39 7.09 -1.29
CA ASN A 86 -2.58 7.80 -0.86
C ASN A 86 -2.51 9.29 -1.24
N ILE A 87 -1.33 9.91 -1.08
CA ILE A 87 -1.07 11.29 -1.52
C ILE A 87 -1.29 11.42 -3.03
N ALA A 88 -0.76 10.48 -3.82
CA ALA A 88 -0.91 10.48 -5.27
C ALA A 88 -2.38 10.37 -5.72
N ILE A 89 -3.21 9.59 -4.99
CA ILE A 89 -4.66 9.51 -5.23
C ILE A 89 -5.36 10.80 -4.79
N TRP A 90 -4.97 11.35 -3.63
CA TRP A 90 -5.60 12.52 -3.05
C TRP A 90 -5.33 13.81 -3.84
N LEU A 91 -4.14 14.00 -4.40
CA LEU A 91 -3.76 15.22 -5.14
C LEU A 91 -4.76 15.63 -6.25
N PRO A 92 -5.12 14.76 -7.21
CA PRO A 92 -6.10 15.11 -8.24
C PRO A 92 -7.51 15.29 -7.66
N LEU A 93 -7.89 14.51 -6.65
CA LEU A 93 -9.20 14.64 -6.00
C LEU A 93 -9.33 15.97 -5.26
N GLN A 94 -8.26 16.42 -4.61
CA GLN A 94 -8.23 17.67 -3.86
C GLN A 94 -8.41 18.88 -4.78
N ALA A 95 -7.88 18.82 -6.00
CA ALA A 95 -8.07 19.87 -6.99
C ALA A 95 -9.54 20.01 -7.43
N LEU A 96 -10.29 18.91 -7.42
CA LEU A 96 -11.68 18.86 -7.91
C LEU A 96 -12.72 19.07 -6.80
N PHE A 97 -12.50 18.47 -5.62
CA PHE A 97 -13.51 18.39 -4.55
C PHE A 97 -13.09 19.14 -3.28
N GLY A 98 -11.90 19.74 -3.26
CA GLY A 98 -11.35 20.36 -2.06
C GLY A 98 -10.68 19.36 -1.12
N ASN A 99 -10.04 19.89 -0.08
CA ASN A 99 -9.09 19.14 0.74
C ASN A 99 -9.74 17.98 1.53
N LEU A 100 -10.74 18.29 2.36
CA LEU A 100 -11.39 17.33 3.25
C LEU A 100 -12.19 16.26 2.47
N ALA A 101 -12.93 16.68 1.44
CA ALA A 101 -13.71 15.74 0.63
C ALA A 101 -12.79 14.75 -0.12
N ALA A 102 -11.67 15.22 -0.67
CA ALA A 102 -10.70 14.36 -1.32
C ALA A 102 -10.09 13.32 -0.38
N TYR A 103 -9.87 13.68 0.88
CA TYR A 103 -9.34 12.76 1.88
C TYR A 103 -10.34 11.63 2.17
N GLY A 104 -11.62 11.96 2.41
CA GLY A 104 -12.69 10.96 2.57
C GLY A 104 -12.89 10.09 1.32
N LEU A 105 -12.86 10.68 0.13
CA LEU A 105 -12.94 9.94 -1.14
C LEU A 105 -11.77 8.97 -1.33
N THR A 106 -10.57 9.35 -0.90
CA THR A 106 -9.39 8.48 -0.95
C THR A 106 -9.62 7.20 -0.14
N TYR A 107 -10.22 7.30 1.05
CA TYR A 107 -10.57 6.12 1.85
C TYR A 107 -11.56 5.21 1.13
N ILE A 108 -12.67 5.77 0.62
CA ILE A 108 -13.70 5.00 -0.09
C ILE A 108 -13.09 4.27 -1.29
N LEU A 109 -12.23 4.95 -2.07
CA LEU A 109 -11.52 4.35 -3.20
C LEU A 109 -10.61 3.21 -2.76
N LEU A 110 -9.81 3.40 -1.70
CA LEU A 110 -8.88 2.37 -1.24
C LEU A 110 -9.60 1.11 -0.76
N PHE A 111 -10.67 1.25 0.03
CA PHE A 111 -11.50 0.12 0.44
C PHE A 111 -12.11 -0.62 -0.77
N ALA A 112 -12.62 0.13 -1.75
CA ALA A 112 -13.19 -0.46 -2.97
C ALA A 112 -12.12 -1.20 -3.80
N LEU A 113 -10.95 -0.60 -3.98
CA LEU A 113 -9.87 -1.14 -4.80
C LEU A 113 -9.18 -2.35 -4.13
N ASN A 114 -9.10 -2.39 -2.80
CA ASN A 114 -8.70 -3.61 -2.08
C ASN A 114 -9.61 -4.78 -2.48
N GLY A 115 -10.93 -4.61 -2.37
CA GLY A 115 -11.87 -5.67 -2.78
C GLY A 115 -11.72 -6.08 -4.25
N CYS A 116 -11.58 -5.10 -5.14
CA CYS A 116 -11.36 -5.35 -6.57
C CYS A 116 -10.09 -6.17 -6.85
N ALA A 117 -9.00 -5.86 -6.15
CA ALA A 117 -7.72 -6.53 -6.35
C ALA A 117 -7.79 -8.02 -6.04
N LEU A 118 -8.36 -8.39 -4.89
CA LEU A 118 -8.51 -9.81 -4.56
C LEU A 118 -9.58 -10.50 -5.42
N TYR A 119 -10.66 -9.79 -5.77
CA TYR A 119 -11.65 -10.28 -6.72
C TYR A 119 -11.01 -10.68 -8.05
N TRP A 120 -10.16 -9.82 -8.64
CA TRP A 120 -9.52 -10.14 -9.92
C TRP A 120 -8.55 -11.32 -9.79
N LEU A 121 -7.80 -11.42 -8.68
CA LEU A 121 -6.95 -12.58 -8.39
C LEU A 121 -7.76 -13.87 -8.36
N LEU A 122 -8.84 -13.90 -7.58
CA LEU A 122 -9.64 -15.10 -7.38
C LEU A 122 -10.46 -15.47 -8.62
N TYR A 123 -10.94 -14.49 -9.39
CA TYR A 123 -11.63 -14.78 -10.63
C TYR A 123 -10.68 -15.36 -11.67
N ASP A 124 -9.46 -14.83 -11.78
CA ASP A 124 -8.41 -15.36 -12.65
C ASP A 124 -7.97 -16.77 -12.21
N TRP A 125 -8.05 -17.08 -10.91
CA TRP A 125 -7.69 -18.39 -10.36
C TRP A 125 -8.77 -19.44 -10.52
N THR A 126 -9.99 -19.10 -10.13
CA THR A 126 -11.07 -20.08 -10.00
C THR A 126 -12.04 -20.07 -11.19
N GLY A 127 -12.07 -19.00 -11.97
CA GLY A 127 -13.13 -18.74 -12.95
C GLY A 127 -14.52 -18.52 -12.33
N SER A 128 -14.64 -18.56 -11.00
CA SER A 128 -15.90 -18.53 -10.27
C SER A 128 -16.23 -17.12 -9.80
N LEU A 129 -17.32 -16.56 -10.34
CA LEU A 129 -17.80 -15.23 -9.96
C LEU A 129 -18.17 -15.14 -8.47
N PRO A 130 -18.93 -16.09 -7.88
CA PRO A 130 -19.26 -16.03 -6.46
C PRO A 130 -18.02 -16.10 -5.55
N ALA A 131 -17.08 -17.00 -5.83
CA ALA A 131 -15.86 -17.14 -5.03
C ALA A 131 -15.02 -15.85 -5.05
N ALA A 132 -14.89 -15.24 -6.24
CA ALA A 132 -14.21 -13.97 -6.41
C ALA A 132 -14.91 -12.83 -5.64
N LEU A 133 -16.24 -12.74 -5.73
CA LEU A 133 -17.02 -11.71 -5.03
C LEU A 133 -16.87 -11.84 -3.50
N VAL A 134 -17.02 -13.06 -2.97
CA VAL A 134 -16.88 -13.33 -1.54
C VAL A 134 -15.47 -13.02 -1.06
N GLY A 135 -14.44 -13.47 -1.77
CA GLY A 135 -13.07 -13.21 -1.37
C GLY A 135 -12.72 -11.72 -1.40
N GLY A 136 -13.11 -11.00 -2.45
CA GLY A 136 -12.92 -9.54 -2.48
C GLY A 136 -13.69 -8.81 -1.37
N THR A 137 -14.89 -9.29 -0.98
CA THR A 137 -15.60 -8.75 0.19
C THR A 137 -14.78 -8.94 1.45
N VAL A 138 -14.31 -10.16 1.71
CA VAL A 138 -13.47 -10.47 2.89
C VAL A 138 -12.23 -9.58 2.93
N HIS A 139 -11.56 -9.37 1.79
CA HIS A 139 -10.36 -8.54 1.74
C HIS A 139 -10.63 -7.05 1.92
N ALA A 140 -11.77 -6.55 1.43
CA ALA A 140 -12.18 -5.16 1.62
C ALA A 140 -12.63 -4.88 3.06
N THR A 141 -13.22 -5.86 3.76
CA THR A 141 -13.92 -5.63 5.03
C THR A 141 -13.39 -6.43 6.21
N TRP A 142 -12.22 -7.07 6.13
CA TRP A 142 -11.66 -7.75 7.29
C TRP A 142 -11.37 -6.75 8.45
N PRO A 143 -11.49 -7.19 9.72
CA PRO A 143 -11.47 -6.28 10.86
C PRO A 143 -10.21 -5.42 10.99
N TYR A 144 -9.05 -5.92 10.55
CA TYR A 144 -7.81 -5.16 10.58
C TYR A 144 -7.89 -3.89 9.72
N LEU A 145 -8.34 -3.95 8.47
CA LEU A 145 -8.45 -2.73 7.65
C LEU A 145 -9.46 -1.75 8.25
N LEU A 146 -10.57 -2.26 8.77
CA LEU A 146 -11.62 -1.43 9.36
C LEU A 146 -11.18 -0.75 10.66
N SER A 147 -10.22 -1.31 11.41
CA SER A 147 -9.68 -0.69 12.62
C SER A 147 -8.63 0.39 12.33
N GLN A 148 -8.10 0.47 11.11
CA GLN A 148 -7.04 1.41 10.74
C GLN A 148 -7.55 2.73 10.14
N THR A 149 -8.71 3.20 10.60
CA THR A 149 -9.27 4.48 10.10
C THR A 149 -8.35 5.67 10.36
N GLY A 150 -7.54 5.63 11.43
CA GLY A 150 -6.53 6.65 11.72
C GLY A 150 -5.26 6.61 10.86
N HIS A 151 -5.02 5.53 10.11
CA HIS A 151 -3.76 5.27 9.42
C HIS A 151 -4.00 4.94 7.93
N PRO A 152 -4.13 5.95 7.06
CA PRO A 152 -4.49 5.74 5.65
C PRO A 152 -3.48 4.87 4.89
N ASN A 153 -2.20 4.92 5.24
CA ASN A 153 -1.17 4.04 4.69
C ASN A 153 -1.39 2.55 5.02
N MET A 154 -2.08 2.22 6.11
CA MET A 154 -2.32 0.84 6.54
C MET A 154 -3.47 0.17 5.80
N ILE A 155 -4.38 0.95 5.22
CA ILE A 155 -5.51 0.42 4.45
C ILE A 155 -5.13 0.09 3.00
N THR A 156 -3.99 0.55 2.48
CA THR A 156 -3.57 0.32 1.08
C THR A 156 -2.88 -1.04 0.90
N VAL A 157 -3.66 -2.12 0.76
CA VAL A 157 -3.15 -3.51 0.66
C VAL A 157 -3.38 -4.19 -0.69
N MET A 158 -4.15 -3.54 -1.59
CA MET A 158 -4.54 -4.02 -2.92
C MET A 158 -3.39 -4.49 -3.81
N TRP A 159 -2.18 -3.99 -3.58
CA TRP A 159 -1.03 -4.30 -4.42
C TRP A 159 -0.54 -5.74 -4.27
N ILE A 160 -0.71 -6.37 -3.09
CA ILE A 160 -0.23 -7.74 -2.85
C ILE A 160 -1.03 -8.75 -3.70
N PRO A 161 -2.38 -8.77 -3.69
CA PRO A 161 -3.15 -9.64 -4.59
C PRO A 161 -2.84 -9.41 -6.07
N LEU A 162 -2.62 -8.16 -6.48
CA LEU A 162 -2.27 -7.83 -7.87
C LEU A 162 -0.88 -8.35 -8.24
N ALA A 163 0.11 -8.21 -7.35
CA ALA A 163 1.44 -8.78 -7.56
C ALA A 163 1.38 -10.29 -7.74
N ILE A 164 0.61 -11.00 -6.91
CA ILE A 164 0.39 -12.46 -7.02
C ILE A 164 -0.31 -12.81 -8.34
N LEU A 165 -1.37 -12.08 -8.74
CA LEU A 165 -2.08 -12.31 -9.99
C LEU A 165 -1.14 -12.24 -11.20
N PHE A 166 -0.35 -11.16 -11.30
CA PHE A 166 0.57 -11.00 -12.42
C PHE A 166 1.77 -11.94 -12.34
N MET A 167 2.18 -12.35 -11.14
CA MET A 167 3.23 -13.36 -10.99
C MET A 167 2.75 -14.72 -11.48
N ARG A 168 1.50 -15.09 -11.17
CA ARG A 168 0.88 -16.29 -11.72
C ARG A 168 0.86 -16.28 -13.25
N ARG A 169 0.42 -15.18 -13.85
CA ARG A 169 0.43 -15.01 -15.31
C ARG A 169 1.85 -15.01 -15.89
N THR A 170 2.84 -14.55 -15.12
CA THR A 170 4.25 -14.63 -15.51
C THR A 170 4.73 -16.08 -15.56
N PHE A 171 4.32 -16.92 -14.61
CA PHE A 171 4.60 -18.37 -14.66
C PHE A 171 3.93 -19.04 -15.87
N GLU A 172 2.65 -18.76 -16.09
CA GLU A 172 1.85 -19.40 -17.14
C GLU A 172 2.22 -18.93 -18.55
N THR A 173 2.45 -17.63 -18.76
CA THR A 173 2.62 -17.02 -20.09
C THR A 173 4.03 -16.54 -20.41
N GLN A 174 4.88 -16.34 -19.38
CA GLN A 174 6.27 -15.88 -19.49
C GLN A 174 6.45 -14.53 -20.21
N ARG A 175 5.37 -13.75 -20.32
CA ARG A 175 5.34 -12.43 -20.97
C ARG A 175 6.08 -11.41 -20.10
N THR A 176 6.87 -10.56 -20.76
CA THR A 176 7.59 -9.47 -20.07
C THR A 176 6.62 -8.51 -19.39
N ARG A 177 5.47 -8.23 -20.02
CA ARG A 177 4.45 -7.33 -19.49
C ARG A 177 3.95 -7.76 -18.12
N ASP A 178 3.65 -9.04 -17.93
CA ASP A 178 3.13 -9.54 -16.65
C ASP A 178 4.22 -9.44 -15.57
N ALA A 179 5.48 -9.75 -15.91
CA ALA A 179 6.61 -9.56 -15.01
C ALA A 179 6.80 -8.09 -14.61
N LEU A 180 6.69 -7.15 -15.55
CA LEU A 180 6.78 -5.72 -15.26
C LEU A 180 5.62 -5.23 -14.37
N LEU A 181 4.42 -5.77 -14.58
CA LEU A 181 3.26 -5.46 -13.72
C LEU A 181 3.45 -6.02 -12.31
N THR A 182 3.98 -7.24 -12.16
CA THR A 182 4.37 -7.77 -10.84
C THR A 182 5.37 -6.85 -10.14
N ALA A 183 6.42 -6.42 -10.85
CA ALA A 183 7.42 -5.51 -10.29
C ALA A 183 6.82 -4.17 -9.87
N LEU A 184 5.94 -3.60 -10.70
CA LEU A 184 5.21 -2.38 -10.39
C LEU A 184 4.38 -2.53 -9.11
N PHE A 185 3.61 -3.61 -8.96
CA PHE A 185 2.78 -3.80 -7.76
C PHE A 185 3.61 -4.10 -6.50
N LEU A 186 4.74 -4.79 -6.61
CA LEU A 186 5.68 -4.92 -5.49
C LEU A 186 6.28 -3.56 -5.11
N ALA A 187 6.69 -2.74 -6.08
CA ALA A 187 7.17 -1.40 -5.80
C ALA A 187 6.09 -0.54 -5.14
N LEU A 188 4.86 -0.57 -5.67
CA LEU A 188 3.72 0.14 -5.09
C LEU A 188 3.37 -0.33 -3.67
N THR A 189 3.61 -1.61 -3.35
CA THR A 189 3.53 -2.11 -1.96
C THR A 189 4.53 -1.38 -1.06
N GLY A 190 5.76 -1.17 -1.52
CA GLY A 190 6.77 -0.38 -0.81
C GLY A 190 6.43 1.12 -0.71
N PHE A 191 5.95 1.73 -1.79
CA PHE A 191 5.49 3.13 -1.79
C PHE A 191 4.28 3.34 -0.89
N SER A 192 3.41 2.34 -0.70
CA SER A 192 2.36 2.40 0.30
C SER A 192 2.94 2.44 1.71
N ARG A 193 3.85 1.49 2.02
CA ARG A 193 4.50 1.37 3.33
C ARG A 193 5.64 0.33 3.31
N TRP A 194 6.81 0.68 3.85
CA TRP A 194 7.96 -0.23 3.95
C TRP A 194 7.65 -1.52 4.74
N GLN A 195 6.95 -1.41 5.87
CA GLN A 195 6.57 -2.55 6.69
C GLN A 195 5.60 -3.49 5.94
N LEU A 196 4.77 -2.94 5.05
CA LEU A 196 3.90 -3.74 4.19
C LEU A 196 4.70 -4.48 3.11
N LEU A 197 5.78 -3.88 2.57
CA LEU A 197 6.67 -4.56 1.65
C LEU A 197 7.35 -5.76 2.30
N ILE A 198 7.76 -5.66 3.57
CA ILE A 198 8.38 -6.78 4.29
C ILE A 198 7.36 -7.92 4.48
N SER A 199 6.21 -7.63 5.09
CA SER A 199 5.17 -8.63 5.38
C SER A 199 4.49 -9.17 4.12
N GLY A 200 4.13 -8.31 3.18
CA GLY A 200 3.56 -8.67 1.89
C GLY A 200 4.56 -9.35 0.96
N GLY A 201 5.83 -8.94 1.00
CA GLY A 201 6.93 -9.58 0.29
C GLY A 201 7.18 -11.01 0.78
N LEU A 202 7.03 -11.26 2.09
CA LEU A 202 7.07 -12.61 2.64
C LEU A 202 5.93 -13.47 2.08
N ALA A 203 4.68 -12.98 2.11
CA ALA A 203 3.54 -13.71 1.55
C ALA A 203 3.71 -13.98 0.03
N PHE A 204 4.21 -13.00 -0.71
CA PHE A 204 4.56 -13.14 -2.13
C PHE A 204 5.66 -14.18 -2.35
N GLY A 205 6.72 -14.15 -1.53
CA GLY A 205 7.83 -15.11 -1.59
C GLY A 205 7.37 -16.53 -1.30
N ILE A 206 6.52 -16.73 -0.29
CA ILE A 206 5.91 -18.03 0.02
C ILE A 206 5.11 -18.53 -1.18
N TYR A 207 4.29 -17.69 -1.81
CA TYR A 207 3.55 -18.05 -3.02
C TYR A 207 4.48 -18.48 -4.17
N VAL A 208 5.57 -17.73 -4.41
CA VAL A 208 6.55 -18.05 -5.46
C VAL A 208 7.24 -19.39 -5.18
N ILE A 209 7.68 -19.61 -3.94
CA ILE A 209 8.30 -20.86 -3.51
C ILE A 209 7.34 -22.03 -3.69
N TYR A 210 6.10 -21.89 -3.19
CA TYR A 210 5.04 -22.88 -3.38
C TYR A 210 4.83 -23.21 -4.86
N ALA A 211 4.68 -22.21 -5.72
CA ALA A 211 4.46 -22.40 -7.15
C ALA A 211 5.62 -23.15 -7.82
N LEU A 212 6.87 -22.82 -7.47
CA LEU A 212 8.05 -23.51 -7.98
C LEU A 212 8.15 -24.95 -7.46
N ILE A 213 7.79 -25.21 -6.21
CA ILE A 213 7.80 -26.56 -5.63
C ILE A 213 6.71 -27.43 -6.29
N SER A 214 5.47 -26.96 -6.31
CA SER A 214 4.30 -27.72 -6.77
C SER A 214 4.23 -27.90 -8.28
N HIS A 215 4.84 -26.99 -9.05
CA HIS A 215 4.81 -27.05 -10.51
C HIS A 215 6.22 -27.00 -11.11
N PRO A 216 6.90 -28.15 -11.24
CA PRO A 216 8.25 -28.23 -11.82
C PRO A 216 8.36 -27.62 -13.23
N VAL A 217 7.26 -27.59 -14.00
CA VAL A 217 7.19 -26.96 -15.32
C VAL A 217 7.54 -25.46 -15.31
N TYR A 218 7.41 -24.78 -14.16
CA TYR A 218 7.78 -23.38 -14.02
C TYR A 218 9.28 -23.16 -13.83
N ARG A 219 10.07 -24.20 -13.55
CA ARG A 219 11.52 -24.11 -13.28
C ARG A 219 12.34 -24.00 -14.56
N THR A 220 12.05 -22.98 -15.38
CA THR A 220 12.75 -22.72 -16.64
C THR A 220 13.68 -21.53 -16.50
N ARG A 221 14.77 -21.51 -17.28
CA ARG A 221 15.71 -20.37 -17.34
C ARG A 221 14.98 -19.05 -17.65
N ARG A 222 13.93 -19.11 -18.47
CA ARG A 222 13.13 -17.93 -18.82
C ARG A 222 12.35 -17.39 -17.63
N VAL A 223 11.71 -18.25 -16.84
CA VAL A 223 11.01 -17.85 -15.61
C VAL A 223 11.99 -17.24 -14.60
N PHE A 224 13.15 -17.87 -14.37
CA PHE A 224 14.18 -17.28 -13.50
C PHE A 224 14.67 -15.92 -14.02
N GLY A 225 14.84 -15.76 -15.34
CA GLY A 225 15.14 -14.47 -15.95
C GLY A 225 14.03 -13.43 -15.74
N ARG A 226 12.75 -13.83 -15.74
CA ARG A 226 11.63 -12.95 -15.38
C ARG A 226 11.63 -12.58 -13.92
N MET A 227 11.95 -13.51 -13.02
CA MET A 227 12.06 -13.23 -11.59
C MET A 227 13.21 -12.26 -11.28
N ALA A 228 14.36 -12.44 -11.95
CA ALA A 228 15.47 -11.48 -11.86
C ALA A 228 15.07 -10.10 -12.39
N LEU A 229 14.33 -10.04 -13.51
CA LEU A 229 13.76 -8.78 -14.01
C LEU A 229 12.80 -8.15 -13.00
N ILE A 230 11.92 -8.94 -12.37
CA ILE A 230 10.98 -8.47 -11.34
C ILE A 230 11.76 -7.84 -10.18
N GLY A 231 12.75 -8.56 -9.64
CA GLY A 231 13.58 -8.06 -8.55
C GLY A 231 14.32 -6.78 -8.93
N GLY A 232 15.01 -6.78 -10.07
CA GLY A 232 15.76 -5.62 -10.55
C GLY A 232 14.90 -4.39 -10.79
N VAL A 233 13.74 -4.54 -11.44
CA VAL A 233 12.81 -3.43 -11.70
C VAL A 233 12.17 -2.94 -10.40
N THR A 234 11.80 -3.83 -9.48
CA THR A 234 11.24 -3.44 -8.16
C THR A 234 12.26 -2.60 -7.39
N LEU A 235 13.52 -3.05 -7.32
CA LEU A 235 14.60 -2.32 -6.67
C LEU A 235 14.87 -0.97 -7.34
N LEU A 236 14.87 -0.92 -8.67
CA LEU A 236 15.05 0.32 -9.42
C LEU A 236 13.93 1.33 -9.12
N LEU A 237 12.68 0.89 -9.08
CA LEU A 237 11.54 1.76 -8.77
C LEU A 237 11.56 2.25 -7.31
N LEU A 238 12.03 1.42 -6.38
CA LEU A 238 12.18 1.78 -4.97
C LEU A 238 13.46 2.57 -4.69
N ALA A 239 14.40 2.65 -5.63
CA ALA A 239 15.70 3.29 -5.43
C ALA A 239 15.60 4.75 -4.94
N PRO A 240 14.70 5.62 -5.45
CA PRO A 240 14.57 6.98 -4.94
C PRO A 240 14.20 7.01 -3.45
N LEU A 241 13.19 6.23 -3.04
CA LEU A 241 12.80 6.14 -1.64
C LEU A 241 13.90 5.51 -0.77
N GLY A 242 14.48 4.41 -1.24
CA GLY A 242 15.54 3.70 -0.52
C GLY A 242 16.79 4.54 -0.36
N SER A 243 17.16 5.33 -1.36
CA SER A 243 18.32 6.22 -1.32
C SER A 243 18.18 7.30 -0.25
N SER A 244 16.98 7.90 -0.11
CA SER A 244 16.71 8.87 0.96
C SER A 244 16.86 8.23 2.34
N VAL A 245 16.28 7.04 2.55
CA VAL A 245 16.38 6.31 3.82
C VAL A 245 17.84 5.93 4.13
N ILE A 246 18.57 5.39 3.15
CA ILE A 246 19.99 5.04 3.31
C ILE A 246 20.80 6.29 3.65
N SER A 247 20.58 7.40 2.96
CA SER A 247 21.29 8.65 3.25
C SER A 247 21.03 9.18 4.66
N GLY A 248 19.79 9.02 5.16
CA GLY A 248 19.46 9.34 6.56
C GLY A 248 20.14 8.42 7.56
N LEU A 249 20.22 7.11 7.28
CA LEU A 249 20.88 6.14 8.17
C LEU A 249 22.39 6.35 8.28
N LEU A 250 23.00 6.96 7.27
CA LEU A 250 24.42 7.32 7.28
C LEU A 250 24.72 8.58 8.10
N GLN A 251 23.70 9.34 8.49
CA GLN A 251 23.84 10.54 9.33
C GLN A 251 23.65 10.16 10.81
N PRO A 252 24.69 10.25 11.67
CA PRO A 252 24.62 9.79 13.06
C PRO A 252 23.52 10.47 13.88
N GLU A 253 23.26 11.76 13.63
CA GLU A 253 22.24 12.55 14.31
C GLU A 253 20.83 12.00 14.03
N LEU A 254 20.48 11.82 12.76
CA LEU A 254 19.22 11.20 12.35
C LEU A 254 19.09 9.74 12.78
N ARG A 255 20.22 9.03 12.82
CA ARG A 255 20.25 7.64 13.29
C ARG A 255 20.01 7.54 14.80
N ALA A 256 20.37 8.54 15.58
CA ALA A 256 20.09 8.56 17.01
C ALA A 256 18.57 8.69 17.28
N ASP A 257 17.85 9.44 16.44
CA ASP A 257 16.40 9.65 16.56
C ASP A 257 15.55 8.39 16.32
N ILE A 258 16.10 7.37 15.63
CA ILE A 258 15.44 6.07 15.43
C ILE A 258 15.79 5.04 16.51
N GLY A 259 16.70 5.36 17.42
CA GLY A 259 17.06 4.51 18.54
C GLY A 259 15.90 4.42 19.53
N VAL A 260 15.10 3.36 19.44
CA VAL A 260 14.11 3.04 20.47
C VAL A 260 14.88 2.54 21.69
N ASP A 261 14.61 3.12 22.87
CA ASP A 261 15.09 2.57 24.12
C ASP A 261 14.41 1.21 24.36
N GLU A 262 15.08 0.13 23.96
CA GLU A 262 14.58 -1.25 24.09
C GLU A 262 14.36 -1.66 25.55
N SER A 263 14.89 -0.89 26.51
CA SER A 263 14.67 -1.14 27.94
C SER A 263 13.20 -1.04 28.36
N LEU A 264 12.35 -0.32 27.61
CA LEU A 264 10.94 -0.15 27.95
C LEU A 264 10.01 -1.15 27.25
N ASN A 265 10.46 -1.82 26.18
CA ASN A 265 9.66 -2.77 25.39
C ASN A 265 10.56 -3.82 24.73
N GLY A 266 11.19 -4.68 25.54
CA GLY A 266 12.00 -5.79 25.03
C GLY A 266 11.18 -6.65 24.06
N SER A 267 11.65 -6.80 22.83
CA SER A 267 11.09 -7.73 21.83
C SER A 267 11.93 -8.99 21.67
N ASP A 268 12.93 -9.15 22.55
CA ASP A 268 13.80 -10.31 22.59
C ASP A 268 13.14 -11.50 23.29
N LEU A 269 13.83 -12.64 23.25
CA LEU A 269 13.35 -13.84 23.93
C LEU A 269 13.37 -13.70 25.46
N LEU A 270 14.16 -12.74 25.98
CA LEU A 270 14.27 -12.48 27.42
C LEU A 270 12.97 -11.85 27.96
N ALA A 271 12.30 -11.01 27.16
CA ALA A 271 11.03 -10.39 27.51
C ALA A 271 9.89 -11.40 27.77
N TYR A 272 9.98 -12.63 27.27
CA TYR A 272 9.05 -13.71 27.61
C TYR A 272 9.25 -14.26 29.03
N LEU A 273 10.46 -14.12 29.58
CA LEU A 273 10.86 -14.68 30.88
C LEU A 273 10.96 -13.60 31.96
N ALA A 274 11.24 -12.36 31.57
CA ALA A 274 11.32 -11.19 32.42
C ALA A 274 10.53 -10.05 31.76
N PRO A 275 9.19 -10.02 31.91
CA PRO A 275 8.41 -8.89 31.45
C PRO A 275 8.81 -7.64 32.25
N ASN A 276 9.17 -6.57 31.52
CA ASN A 276 9.48 -5.24 32.09
C ASN A 276 8.23 -4.55 32.64
#